data_AF-A0A2V4NC08-F1
#
_entry.id   AF-A0A2V4NC08-F1
#
_cell.length_a   1.000
_cell.length_b   1.000
_cell.length_c   1.000
_cell.angle_alpha   90.00
_cell.angle_beta   90.00
_cell.angle_gamma   90.00
#
_symmetry.space_group_name_H-M   'P 1'
#
loop_
_entity.id
_entity.type
_entity.pdbx_description
1 polymer ?
#
loop_
_entity_poly.entity_id
_entity_poly.type
_entity_poly.pdbx_seq_one_letter_code
_entity_poly.pdbx_strand_id
1 'polypeptide(L)'
;MDDLRDKYIAAIAAASDEAALEEIRIAAVGKKGEVALKMRELGKMTPEERQSVGPKLNALKDEINTALTAKKSALSDAALDARLATEWLDVTLPSRGRPQGTVHPVSQVTEEISAIFANLGFAVAEGPQIENDFYNFDALNIPPHHPARQEFDTFYMHRAEGDDRPPHVLRTHTSPVQIRAMEKSGAPIRVIAPGRVYRSDYDQTHTPMFHQVEGLAIGKDISMANLKWVLEEFFAAFFEIDGIKTRFRASHFPFTEPSAEVDIQCSWVDGQLRIGEGDGWMEVLGSGMVHPKVLQAAGVDPDTWQGFAFGMGIDRLAMLKYGIPDLRAFFDSDLRWLRHYGFSCLNQPTLHGGLSR
;
A
#
# COMPACT_ATOMS: atom_id res chain seq x y z
N MET A 1 -6.91 69.01 41.14
CA MET A 1 -7.23 67.60 40.85
C MET A 1 -7.32 67.41 39.35
N ASP A 2 -8.01 68.32 38.68
CA ASP A 2 -8.16 68.31 37.22
C ASP A 2 -6.80 68.49 36.49
N ASP A 3 -5.91 69.37 36.97
CA ASP A 3 -4.55 69.50 36.39
C ASP A 3 -3.73 68.19 36.40
N LEU A 4 -3.86 67.39 37.46
CA LEU A 4 -3.17 66.09 37.59
C LEU A 4 -3.80 65.05 36.67
N ARG A 5 -5.13 65.07 36.55
CA ARG A 5 -5.88 64.23 35.63
C ARG A 5 -5.45 64.50 34.19
N ASP A 6 -5.54 65.75 33.76
CA ASP A 6 -5.28 66.12 32.37
C ASP A 6 -3.83 65.88 31.99
N LYS A 7 -2.87 66.14 32.90
CA LYS A 7 -1.46 65.81 32.73
C LYS A 7 -1.25 64.32 32.41
N TYR A 8 -1.77 63.42 33.25
CA TYR A 8 -1.51 61.99 33.09
C TYR A 8 -2.34 61.36 31.98
N ILE A 9 -3.59 61.77 31.77
CA ILE A 9 -4.40 61.29 30.65
C ILE A 9 -3.78 61.70 29.31
N ALA A 10 -3.28 62.93 29.18
CA ALA A 10 -2.56 63.36 27.97
C ALA A 10 -1.25 62.58 27.77
N ALA A 11 -0.47 62.37 28.84
CA ALA A 11 0.77 61.59 28.76
C ALA A 11 0.52 60.13 28.34
N ILE A 12 -0.51 59.48 28.92
CA ILE A 12 -0.92 58.11 28.55
C ILE A 12 -1.33 58.05 27.08
N ALA A 13 -2.12 59.02 26.61
CA ALA A 13 -2.53 59.08 25.21
C ALA A 13 -1.32 59.19 24.26
N ALA A 14 -0.32 59.98 24.63
CA ALA A 14 0.89 60.23 23.85
C ALA A 14 1.96 59.13 23.93
N ALA A 15 1.82 58.14 24.82
CA ALA A 15 2.81 57.05 24.94
C ALA A 15 2.95 56.26 23.63
N SER A 16 4.17 56.15 23.12
CA SER A 16 4.52 55.52 21.84
C SER A 16 4.75 54.01 21.95
N ASP A 17 5.11 53.52 23.13
CA ASP A 17 5.51 52.13 23.38
C ASP A 17 5.27 51.74 24.85
N GLU A 18 5.41 50.45 25.14
CA GLU A 18 5.18 49.93 26.50
C GLU A 18 6.16 50.48 27.54
N ALA A 19 7.39 50.84 27.13
CA ALA A 19 8.40 51.38 28.05
C ALA A 19 8.03 52.80 28.49
N ALA A 20 7.64 53.66 27.55
CA ALA A 20 7.13 54.99 27.83
C ALA A 20 5.85 54.95 28.70
N LEU A 21 4.95 53.99 28.43
CA LEU A 21 3.74 53.80 29.25
C LEU A 21 4.07 53.36 30.68
N GLU A 22 5.08 52.52 30.87
CA GLU A 22 5.55 52.06 32.19
C GLU A 22 6.20 53.20 32.98
N GLU A 23 6.98 54.07 32.33
CA GLU A 23 7.53 55.28 32.96
C GLU A 23 6.41 56.20 33.46
N ILE A 24 5.37 56.39 32.66
CA ILE A 24 4.19 57.19 33.05
C ILE A 24 3.44 56.54 34.22
N ARG A 25 3.29 55.21 34.23
CA ARG A 25 2.69 54.47 35.36
C ARG A 25 3.48 54.68 36.65
N ILE A 26 4.81 54.56 36.59
CA ILE A 26 5.68 54.75 37.76
C ILE A 26 5.57 56.19 38.28
N ALA A 27 5.57 57.18 37.38
CA ALA A 27 5.45 58.60 37.72
C ALA A 27 4.07 58.97 38.31
N ALA A 28 2.98 58.36 37.85
CA ALA A 28 1.63 58.64 38.32
C ALA A 28 1.28 57.88 39.62
N VAL A 29 1.31 56.55 39.56
CA VAL A 29 0.75 55.64 40.57
C VAL A 29 1.79 54.73 41.24
N GLY A 30 3.07 54.87 40.87
CA GLY A 30 4.17 54.16 41.52
C GLY A 30 4.36 54.56 43.00
N LYS A 31 5.23 53.86 43.74
CA LYS A 31 5.44 54.07 45.19
C LYS A 31 5.84 55.50 45.59
N LYS A 32 6.41 56.28 44.66
CA LYS A 32 6.78 57.69 44.79
C LYS A 32 6.05 58.59 43.77
N GLY A 33 5.03 58.07 43.08
CA GLY A 33 4.31 58.80 42.05
C GLY A 33 3.44 59.91 42.62
N GLU A 34 3.14 60.93 41.81
CA GLU A 34 2.46 62.15 42.26
C GLU A 34 1.07 61.85 42.84
N VAL A 35 0.32 60.93 42.23
CA VAL A 35 -1.02 60.50 42.71
C VAL A 35 -0.89 59.65 43.98
N ALA A 36 0.14 58.80 44.07
CA ALA A 36 0.40 57.99 45.25
C ALA A 36 0.86 58.83 46.46
N LEU A 37 1.61 59.90 46.24
CA LEU A 37 2.00 60.87 47.27
C LEU A 37 0.79 61.65 47.78
N LYS A 38 -0.10 62.11 46.89
CA LYS A 38 -1.37 62.74 47.24
C LYS A 38 -2.28 61.81 48.05
N MET A 39 -2.31 60.52 47.72
CA MET A 39 -3.02 59.51 48.51
C MET A 39 -2.45 59.32 49.92
N ARG A 40 -1.15 59.52 50.14
CA ARG A 40 -0.55 59.47 51.50
C ARG A 40 -0.90 60.70 52.34
N GLU A 41 -1.11 61.85 51.72
CA GLU A 41 -1.52 63.08 52.40
C GLU A 41 -2.91 62.96 53.06
N LEU A 42 -3.79 62.09 52.54
CA LEU A 42 -5.10 61.77 53.16
C LEU A 42 -4.98 61.25 54.60
N GLY A 43 -3.85 60.59 54.94
CA GLY A 43 -3.58 60.10 56.28
C GLY A 43 -3.40 61.22 57.32
N LYS A 44 -3.11 62.44 56.87
CA LYS A 44 -2.88 63.63 57.72
C LYS A 44 -4.09 64.58 57.80
N MET A 45 -5.16 64.29 57.07
CA MET A 45 -6.37 65.13 57.00
C MET A 45 -7.36 64.81 58.12
N THR A 46 -8.20 65.79 58.47
CA THR A 46 -9.33 65.61 59.40
C THR A 46 -10.40 64.67 58.81
N PRO A 47 -11.26 64.05 59.64
CA PRO A 47 -12.33 63.17 59.18
C PRO A 47 -13.25 63.81 58.11
N GLU A 48 -13.59 65.09 58.29
CA GLU A 48 -14.47 65.86 57.40
C GLU A 48 -13.81 66.15 56.05
N GLU A 49 -12.52 66.50 56.04
CA GLU A 49 -11.75 66.73 54.81
C GLU A 49 -11.53 65.41 54.04
N ARG A 50 -11.24 64.33 54.77
CA ARG A 50 -11.04 62.99 54.17
C ARG A 50 -12.31 62.48 53.48
N GLN A 51 -13.50 62.81 54.01
CA GLN A 51 -14.78 62.42 53.43
C GLN A 51 -15.06 63.07 52.07
N SER A 52 -14.53 64.28 51.81
CA SER A 52 -14.71 64.98 50.53
C SER A 52 -13.58 64.78 49.52
N VAL A 53 -12.33 64.67 49.99
CA VAL A 53 -11.13 64.57 49.13
C VAL A 53 -10.77 63.11 48.79
N GLY A 54 -11.04 62.16 49.69
CA GLY A 54 -10.76 60.74 49.50
C GLY A 54 -11.45 60.13 48.27
N PRO A 55 -12.78 60.30 48.10
CA PRO A 55 -13.49 59.78 46.92
C PRO A 55 -12.97 60.36 45.61
N LYS A 56 -12.63 61.65 45.57
CA LYS A 56 -12.08 62.33 44.38
C LYS A 56 -10.71 61.79 43.98
N LEU A 57 -9.84 61.49 44.96
CA LEU A 57 -8.52 60.90 44.71
C LEU A 57 -8.58 59.43 44.29
N ASN A 58 -9.50 58.65 44.85
CA ASN A 58 -9.75 57.28 44.40
C ASN A 58 -10.27 57.26 42.96
N ALA A 59 -11.26 58.10 42.64
CA ALA A 59 -11.78 58.23 41.28
C ALA A 59 -10.69 58.61 40.28
N LEU A 60 -9.83 59.58 40.61
CA LEU A 60 -8.68 59.96 39.77
C LEU A 60 -7.69 58.81 39.55
N LYS A 61 -7.37 58.07 40.62
CA LYS A 61 -6.46 56.92 40.54
C LYS A 61 -7.04 55.82 39.67
N ASP A 62 -8.32 55.53 39.82
CA ASP A 62 -9.02 54.49 39.07
C ASP A 62 -9.15 54.87 37.59
N GLU A 63 -9.41 56.14 37.29
CA GLU A 63 -9.43 56.66 35.92
C GLU A 63 -8.05 56.54 35.25
N ILE A 64 -6.97 56.93 35.93
CA ILE A 64 -5.59 56.81 35.42
C ILE A 64 -5.22 55.33 35.21
N ASN A 65 -5.55 54.44 36.15
CA ASN A 65 -5.30 53.00 35.99
C ASN A 65 -6.07 52.42 34.81
N THR A 66 -7.32 52.82 34.63
CA THR A 66 -8.16 52.39 33.51
C THR A 66 -7.55 52.85 32.18
N ALA A 67 -7.12 54.11 32.09
CA ALA A 67 -6.45 54.65 30.90
C ALA A 67 -5.12 53.94 30.59
N LEU A 68 -4.32 53.65 31.62
CA LEU A 68 -3.07 52.89 31.48
C LEU A 68 -3.33 51.48 30.94
N THR A 69 -4.28 50.75 31.51
CA THR A 69 -4.64 49.41 31.05
C THR A 69 -5.18 49.43 29.61
N ALA A 70 -6.04 50.38 29.27
CA ALA A 70 -6.57 50.53 27.92
C ALA A 70 -5.47 50.84 26.90
N LYS A 71 -4.57 51.78 27.21
CA LYS A 71 -3.45 52.11 26.34
C LYS A 71 -2.47 50.95 26.17
N LYS A 72 -2.22 50.19 27.25
CA LYS A 72 -1.38 48.99 27.18
C LYS A 72 -1.97 47.94 26.24
N SER A 73 -3.28 47.68 26.34
CA SER A 73 -3.96 46.76 25.43
C SER A 73 -3.82 47.23 23.98
N ALA A 74 -4.10 48.51 23.72
CA ALA A 74 -4.02 49.07 22.37
C ALA A 74 -2.61 48.99 21.76
N LEU A 75 -1.55 49.19 22.55
CA LEU A 75 -0.17 49.04 22.09
C LEU A 75 0.18 47.57 21.80
N SER A 76 -0.27 46.65 22.64
CA SER A 76 -0.10 45.21 22.43
C SER A 76 -0.82 44.72 21.18
N ASP A 77 -2.06 45.16 20.96
CA ASP A 77 -2.86 44.80 19.79
C ASP A 77 -2.22 45.36 18.51
N ALA A 78 -1.78 46.62 18.52
CA ALA A 78 -1.07 47.21 17.38
C ALA A 78 0.25 46.49 17.06
N ALA A 79 1.00 46.05 18.08
CA ALA A 79 2.22 45.27 17.89
C ALA A 79 1.92 43.87 17.34
N LEU A 80 0.85 43.23 17.80
CA LEU A 80 0.38 41.94 17.29
C LEU A 80 -0.04 42.05 15.81
N ASP A 81 -0.85 43.05 15.46
CA ASP A 81 -1.31 43.27 14.09
C ASP A 81 -0.14 43.54 13.13
N ALA A 82 0.83 44.36 13.56
CA ALA A 82 2.06 44.60 12.79
C ALA A 82 2.84 43.30 12.56
N ARG A 83 2.95 42.45 13.60
CA ARG A 83 3.61 41.15 13.49
C ARG A 83 2.86 40.21 12.56
N LEU A 84 1.53 40.10 12.68
CA LEU A 84 0.69 39.28 11.81
C LEU A 84 0.77 39.71 10.35
N ALA A 85 0.86 41.02 10.08
CA ALA A 85 1.06 41.53 8.73
C ALA A 85 2.42 41.12 8.12
N THR A 86 3.46 40.97 8.95
CA THR A 86 4.79 40.52 8.50
C THR A 86 4.95 39.00 8.44
N GLU A 87 4.22 38.25 9.26
CA GLU A 87 4.24 36.78 9.31
C GLU A 87 3.23 36.15 8.34
N TRP A 88 2.82 36.90 7.31
CA TRP A 88 1.95 36.40 6.26
C TRP A 88 2.66 35.30 5.45
N LEU A 89 1.97 34.18 5.26
CA LEU A 89 2.42 33.05 4.46
C LEU A 89 1.37 32.70 3.41
N ASP A 90 1.80 32.45 2.18
CA ASP A 90 0.95 31.84 1.17
C ASP A 90 0.74 30.34 1.47
N VAL A 91 -0.39 30.03 2.08
CA VAL A 91 -0.80 28.66 2.42
C VAL A 91 -1.19 27.81 1.20
N THR A 92 -1.25 28.41 0.00
CA THR A 92 -1.52 27.68 -1.26
C THR A 92 -0.27 27.12 -1.91
N LEU A 93 0.93 27.53 -1.45
CA LEU A 93 2.17 26.98 -1.96
C LEU A 93 2.24 25.46 -1.72
N PRO A 94 2.76 24.69 -2.70
CA PRO A 94 2.98 23.28 -2.51
C PRO A 94 3.84 23.03 -1.28
N SER A 95 3.43 22.06 -0.46
CA SER A 95 4.29 21.61 0.63
C SER A 95 5.59 21.03 0.06
N ARG A 96 6.64 21.00 0.89
CA ARG A 96 7.88 20.32 0.53
C ARG A 96 7.61 18.82 0.52
N GLY A 97 7.24 18.29 -0.64
CA GLY A 97 6.91 16.90 -0.84
C GLY A 97 8.10 15.98 -0.52
N ARG A 98 7.80 14.77 -0.07
CA ARG A 98 8.75 13.66 -0.04
C ARG A 98 8.43 12.73 -1.20
N PRO A 99 9.43 12.19 -1.92
CA PRO A 99 9.16 11.17 -2.93
C PRO A 99 8.39 10.02 -2.31
N GLN A 100 7.24 9.67 -2.90
CA GLN A 100 6.52 8.47 -2.55
C GLN A 100 6.99 7.33 -3.47
N GLY A 101 7.21 6.16 -2.87
CA GLY A 101 7.47 4.94 -3.63
C GLY A 101 6.17 4.33 -4.12
N THR A 102 6.27 3.51 -5.15
CA THR A 102 5.17 2.70 -5.67
C THR A 102 5.51 1.22 -5.57
N VAL A 103 4.48 0.39 -5.41
CA VAL A 103 4.56 -1.06 -5.46
C VAL A 103 4.47 -1.49 -6.92
N HIS A 104 5.34 -2.43 -7.31
CA HIS A 104 5.36 -2.96 -8.67
C HIS A 104 4.06 -3.71 -8.99
N PRO A 105 3.49 -3.60 -10.21
CA PRO A 105 2.22 -4.25 -10.53
C PRO A 105 2.23 -5.77 -10.35
N VAL A 106 3.32 -6.45 -10.68
CA VAL A 106 3.46 -7.90 -10.43
C VAL A 106 3.37 -8.22 -8.93
N SER A 107 3.97 -7.40 -8.07
CA SER A 107 3.88 -7.58 -6.62
C SER A 107 2.45 -7.37 -6.13
N GLN A 108 1.78 -6.33 -6.62
CA GLN A 108 0.38 -6.06 -6.31
C GLN A 108 -0.52 -7.25 -6.69
N VAL A 109 -0.40 -7.75 -7.92
CA VAL A 109 -1.16 -8.91 -8.39
C VAL A 109 -0.83 -10.18 -7.63
N THR A 110 0.44 -10.37 -7.24
CA THR A 110 0.84 -11.51 -6.39
C THR A 110 0.10 -11.48 -5.05
N GLU A 111 0.00 -10.31 -4.42
CA GLU A 111 -0.74 -10.12 -3.16
C GLU A 111 -2.25 -10.28 -3.35
N GLU A 112 -2.83 -9.77 -4.44
CA GLU A 112 -4.25 -9.97 -4.77
C GLU A 112 -4.60 -11.45 -4.91
N ILE A 113 -3.82 -12.19 -5.70
CA ILE A 113 -4.00 -13.62 -5.88
C ILE A 113 -3.87 -14.34 -4.53
N SER A 114 -2.86 -13.97 -3.74
CA SER A 114 -2.63 -14.58 -2.42
C SER A 114 -3.78 -14.32 -1.47
N ALA A 115 -4.35 -13.10 -1.45
CA ALA A 115 -5.49 -12.75 -0.62
C ALA A 115 -6.75 -13.54 -1.01
N ILE A 116 -7.02 -13.73 -2.30
CA ILE A 116 -8.16 -14.52 -2.79
C ILE A 116 -8.02 -15.98 -2.34
N PHE A 117 -6.88 -16.61 -2.63
CA PHE A 117 -6.65 -18.02 -2.30
C PHE A 117 -6.55 -18.28 -0.80
N ALA A 118 -6.03 -17.33 -0.01
CA ALA A 118 -6.06 -17.40 1.44
C ALA A 118 -7.50 -17.48 1.98
N ASN A 119 -8.44 -16.74 1.37
CA ASN A 119 -9.86 -16.81 1.74
C ASN A 119 -10.48 -18.18 1.39
N LEU A 120 -10.03 -18.81 0.30
CA LEU A 120 -10.39 -20.17 -0.08
C LEU A 120 -9.68 -21.26 0.77
N GLY A 121 -8.85 -20.87 1.74
CA GLY A 121 -8.16 -21.76 2.66
C GLY A 121 -6.87 -22.37 2.12
N PHE A 122 -6.25 -21.75 1.12
CA PHE A 122 -4.92 -22.13 0.64
C PHE A 122 -3.84 -21.39 1.42
N ALA A 123 -2.75 -22.08 1.75
CA ALA A 123 -1.55 -21.46 2.30
C ALA A 123 -0.55 -21.09 1.20
N VAL A 124 0.33 -20.12 1.44
CA VAL A 124 1.44 -19.82 0.54
C VAL A 124 2.61 -20.76 0.84
N ALA A 125 3.15 -21.39 -0.21
CA ALA A 125 4.33 -22.21 -0.17
C ALA A 125 5.43 -21.61 -1.05
N GLU A 126 6.68 -21.70 -0.60
CA GLU A 126 7.85 -21.19 -1.32
C GLU A 126 8.87 -22.30 -1.53
N GLY A 127 9.70 -22.14 -2.56
CA GLY A 127 10.81 -23.05 -2.84
C GLY A 127 11.90 -22.38 -3.67
N PRO A 128 13.04 -23.06 -3.86
CA PRO A 128 14.19 -22.49 -4.53
C PRO A 128 13.90 -22.23 -6.01
N GLN A 129 14.69 -21.33 -6.59
CA GLN A 129 14.61 -20.98 -8.02
C GLN A 129 15.56 -21.83 -8.88
N ILE A 130 16.67 -22.27 -8.28
CA ILE A 130 17.54 -23.29 -8.84
C ILE A 130 17.05 -24.64 -8.30
N GLU A 131 16.55 -25.48 -9.18
CA GLU A 131 16.04 -26.81 -8.84
C GLU A 131 16.93 -27.91 -9.40
N ASN A 132 16.78 -29.11 -8.84
CA ASN A 132 17.36 -30.30 -9.44
C ASN A 132 16.41 -30.89 -10.51
N ASP A 133 16.95 -31.76 -11.36
CA ASP A 133 16.19 -32.42 -12.43
C ASP A 133 14.99 -33.22 -11.89
N PHE A 134 15.15 -33.84 -10.72
CA PHE A 134 14.11 -34.64 -10.10
C PHE A 134 12.85 -33.82 -9.78
N TYR A 135 12.99 -32.71 -9.05
CA TYR A 135 11.85 -31.89 -8.64
C TYR A 135 11.23 -31.11 -9.80
N ASN A 136 12.04 -30.67 -10.78
CA ASN A 136 11.53 -29.94 -11.93
C ASN A 136 10.91 -30.84 -13.01
N PHE A 137 11.25 -32.14 -13.06
CA PHE A 137 10.76 -33.01 -14.13
C PHE A 137 10.32 -34.40 -13.65
N ASP A 138 11.22 -35.21 -13.10
CA ASP A 138 10.92 -36.64 -12.85
C ASP A 138 9.74 -36.83 -11.90
N ALA A 139 9.71 -36.08 -10.80
CA ALA A 139 8.63 -36.11 -9.82
C ALA A 139 7.27 -35.65 -10.40
N LEU A 140 7.31 -34.92 -11.50
CA LEU A 140 6.16 -34.42 -12.25
C LEU A 140 5.80 -35.34 -13.44
N ASN A 141 6.28 -36.58 -13.42
CA ASN A 141 6.03 -37.58 -14.46
C ASN A 141 6.57 -37.16 -15.85
N ILE A 142 7.67 -36.40 -15.87
CA ILE A 142 8.35 -35.97 -17.10
C ILE A 142 9.71 -36.68 -17.20
N PRO A 143 9.80 -37.87 -17.83
CA PRO A 143 11.07 -38.60 -17.94
C PRO A 143 12.08 -37.88 -18.87
N PRO A 144 13.38 -38.25 -18.83
CA PRO A 144 14.44 -37.57 -19.60
C PRO A 144 14.24 -37.48 -21.11
N HIS A 145 13.51 -38.42 -21.71
CA HIS A 145 13.22 -38.47 -23.14
C HIS A 145 11.88 -37.81 -23.51
N HIS A 146 11.19 -37.19 -22.54
CA HIS A 146 9.89 -36.57 -22.78
C HIS A 146 10.04 -35.23 -23.51
N PRO A 147 9.23 -34.96 -24.57
CA PRO A 147 9.30 -33.70 -25.34
C PRO A 147 9.21 -32.43 -24.49
N ALA A 148 8.38 -32.44 -23.45
CA ALA A 148 8.22 -31.32 -22.51
C ALA A 148 9.55 -30.74 -21.95
N ARG A 149 10.61 -31.56 -21.79
CA ARG A 149 11.91 -31.04 -21.34
C ARG A 149 12.56 -30.09 -22.36
N GLN A 150 12.30 -30.30 -23.63
CA GLN A 150 12.72 -29.42 -24.73
C GLN A 150 11.73 -28.26 -24.89
N GLU A 151 10.43 -28.53 -24.86
CA GLU A 151 9.37 -27.50 -25.05
C GLU A 151 9.36 -26.41 -23.96
N PHE A 152 9.94 -26.66 -22.78
CA PHE A 152 10.05 -25.64 -21.73
C PHE A 152 11.25 -24.70 -21.88
N ASP A 153 12.10 -24.89 -22.90
CA ASP A 153 13.29 -24.06 -23.15
C ASP A 153 14.14 -23.84 -21.88
N THR A 154 14.49 -24.93 -21.21
CA THR A 154 15.07 -24.91 -19.87
C THR A 154 16.50 -24.34 -19.84
N PHE A 155 16.79 -23.45 -18.87
CA PHE A 155 18.17 -23.05 -18.57
C PHE A 155 18.87 -24.08 -17.67
N TYR A 156 19.90 -24.73 -18.22
CA TYR A 156 20.71 -25.72 -17.52
C TYR A 156 21.96 -25.08 -16.91
N MET A 157 22.27 -25.46 -15.66
CA MET A 157 23.48 -25.02 -14.97
C MET A 157 24.72 -25.72 -15.51
N HIS A 158 25.84 -25.00 -15.49
CA HIS A 158 27.14 -25.55 -15.85
C HIS A 158 27.53 -26.72 -14.91
N ARG A 159 28.00 -27.83 -15.50
CA ARG A 159 28.53 -28.99 -14.78
C ARG A 159 30.05 -29.03 -14.86
N ALA A 160 30.70 -29.43 -13.78
CA ALA A 160 32.14 -29.67 -13.80
C ALA A 160 32.48 -30.84 -14.75
N GLU A 161 33.69 -30.82 -15.30
CA GLU A 161 34.18 -31.91 -16.13
C GLU A 161 34.21 -33.23 -15.32
N GLY A 162 33.60 -34.28 -15.86
CA GLY A 162 33.45 -35.58 -15.18
C GLY A 162 32.24 -35.71 -14.24
N ASP A 163 31.35 -34.70 -14.15
CA ASP A 163 30.08 -34.82 -13.41
C ASP A 163 28.96 -35.38 -14.31
N ASP A 164 28.67 -36.67 -14.15
CA ASP A 164 27.64 -37.40 -14.92
C ASP A 164 26.22 -37.21 -14.37
N ARG A 165 26.02 -36.48 -13.28
CA ARG A 165 24.67 -36.23 -12.71
C ARG A 165 23.83 -35.34 -13.64
N PRO A 166 22.49 -35.44 -13.60
CA PRO A 166 21.63 -34.48 -14.27
C PRO A 166 21.95 -33.04 -13.81
N PRO A 167 22.12 -32.09 -14.74
CA PRO A 167 22.39 -30.70 -14.38
C PRO A 167 21.24 -30.12 -13.55
N HIS A 168 21.58 -29.24 -12.59
CA HIS A 168 20.57 -28.37 -12.00
C HIS A 168 20.01 -27.41 -13.05
N VAL A 169 18.81 -26.90 -12.81
CA VAL A 169 18.09 -26.04 -13.74
C VAL A 169 17.58 -24.79 -13.04
N LEU A 170 17.42 -23.69 -13.77
CA LEU A 170 16.46 -22.68 -13.35
C LEU A 170 15.06 -23.25 -13.56
N ARG A 171 14.22 -23.24 -12.53
CA ARG A 171 12.90 -23.86 -12.60
C ARG A 171 12.03 -23.23 -13.71
N THR A 172 11.35 -24.07 -14.47
CA THR A 172 10.52 -23.68 -15.64
C THR A 172 9.08 -23.35 -15.27
N HIS A 173 8.70 -23.74 -14.05
CA HIS A 173 7.38 -23.63 -13.45
C HIS A 173 7.53 -23.75 -11.90
N THR A 174 6.52 -23.41 -11.11
CA THR A 174 6.57 -23.50 -9.63
C THR A 174 6.08 -24.84 -9.09
N SER A 175 5.77 -25.81 -9.95
CA SER A 175 5.40 -27.19 -9.59
C SER A 175 6.38 -27.93 -8.65
N PRO A 176 7.71 -27.69 -8.68
CA PRO A 176 8.64 -28.26 -7.69
C PRO A 176 8.22 -27.98 -6.24
N VAL A 177 7.64 -26.81 -5.99
CA VAL A 177 7.16 -26.41 -4.66
C VAL A 177 6.00 -27.30 -4.21
N GLN A 178 5.14 -27.74 -5.13
CA GLN A 178 4.02 -28.63 -4.84
C GLN A 178 4.50 -30.00 -4.33
N ILE A 179 5.50 -30.59 -4.99
CA ILE A 179 6.13 -31.85 -4.56
C ILE A 179 6.72 -31.68 -3.15
N ARG A 180 7.54 -30.63 -2.96
CA ARG A 180 8.17 -30.35 -1.66
C ARG A 180 7.15 -30.10 -0.54
N ALA A 181 6.03 -29.45 -0.87
CA ALA A 181 4.95 -29.20 0.08
C ALA A 181 4.25 -30.51 0.49
N MET A 182 3.98 -31.40 -0.47
CA MET A 182 3.44 -32.74 -0.18
C MET A 182 4.43 -33.61 0.62
N GLU A 183 5.72 -33.62 0.27
CA GLU A 183 6.75 -34.35 1.02
C GLU A 183 6.86 -33.87 2.48
N LYS A 184 6.73 -32.55 2.70
CA LYS A 184 6.86 -31.93 4.03
C LYS A 184 5.62 -32.11 4.90
N SER A 185 4.43 -31.95 4.33
CA SER A 185 3.17 -31.83 5.08
C SER A 185 2.20 -32.98 4.87
N GLY A 186 2.42 -33.83 3.86
CA GLY A 186 1.51 -34.90 3.48
C GLY A 186 0.18 -34.39 2.93
N ALA A 187 -0.86 -35.22 3.05
CA ALA A 187 -2.24 -34.89 2.70
C ALA A 187 -3.15 -34.97 3.95
N PRO A 188 -4.22 -34.15 4.04
CA PRO A 188 -4.70 -33.19 3.04
C PRO A 188 -3.85 -31.91 3.00
N ILE A 189 -3.78 -31.28 1.83
CA ILE A 189 -3.00 -30.05 1.64
C ILE A 189 -3.68 -29.12 0.64
N ARG A 190 -3.61 -27.80 0.89
CA ARG A 190 -4.04 -26.75 -0.03
C ARG A 190 -2.99 -25.64 -0.03
N VAL A 191 -2.26 -25.48 -1.12
CA VAL A 191 -1.21 -24.48 -1.23
C VAL A 191 -1.23 -23.76 -2.56
N ILE A 192 -0.81 -22.50 -2.56
CA ILE A 192 -0.38 -21.78 -3.76
C ILE A 192 1.13 -21.53 -3.68
N ALA A 193 1.79 -21.55 -4.82
CA ALA A 193 3.23 -21.36 -4.97
C ALA A 193 3.52 -20.23 -5.97
N PRO A 194 3.39 -18.97 -5.55
CA PRO A 194 3.82 -17.84 -6.35
C PRO A 194 5.35 -17.79 -6.44
N GLY A 195 5.88 -17.42 -7.59
CA GLY A 195 7.31 -17.13 -7.71
C GLY A 195 7.83 -17.01 -9.14
N ARG A 196 9.11 -16.68 -9.23
CA ARG A 196 9.83 -16.54 -10.50
C ARG A 196 10.08 -17.87 -11.16
N VAL A 197 9.96 -17.91 -12.48
CA VAL A 197 10.24 -19.05 -13.35
C VAL A 197 11.01 -18.57 -14.57
N TYR A 198 11.69 -19.50 -15.24
CA TYR A 198 12.66 -19.16 -16.27
C TYR A 198 12.51 -20.07 -17.49
N ARG A 199 12.54 -19.46 -18.68
CA ARG A 199 12.48 -20.16 -19.98
C ARG A 199 13.34 -19.41 -20.98
N SER A 200 14.00 -20.08 -21.91
CA SER A 200 14.92 -19.46 -22.87
C SER A 200 14.18 -18.89 -24.08
N ASP A 201 13.21 -18.01 -23.81
CA ASP A 201 12.38 -17.36 -24.83
C ASP A 201 12.26 -15.85 -24.55
N TYR A 202 12.22 -15.03 -25.61
CA TYR A 202 12.15 -13.57 -25.52
C TYR A 202 11.49 -12.93 -26.73
N ASP A 203 10.27 -12.45 -26.55
CA ASP A 203 9.51 -11.65 -27.52
C ASP A 203 8.60 -10.61 -26.81
N GLN A 204 7.51 -10.16 -27.45
CA GLN A 204 6.59 -9.19 -26.85
C GLN A 204 5.72 -9.77 -25.72
N THR A 205 5.49 -11.08 -25.75
CA THR A 205 4.64 -11.84 -24.83
C THR A 205 5.40 -12.85 -23.97
N HIS A 206 6.69 -13.03 -24.24
CA HIS A 206 7.58 -13.96 -23.54
C HIS A 206 8.82 -13.23 -23.05
N THR A 207 9.20 -13.49 -21.80
CA THR A 207 10.44 -13.00 -21.20
C THR A 207 11.18 -14.14 -20.54
N PRO A 208 12.54 -14.10 -20.48
CA PRO A 208 13.31 -15.24 -20.02
C PRO A 208 13.17 -15.51 -18.53
N MET A 209 12.66 -14.51 -17.80
CA MET A 209 12.18 -14.63 -16.44
C MET A 209 10.78 -14.00 -16.39
N PHE A 210 9.85 -14.70 -15.78
CA PHE A 210 8.50 -14.21 -15.48
C PHE A 210 8.02 -14.83 -14.17
N HIS A 211 6.80 -14.53 -13.75
CA HIS A 211 6.22 -14.96 -12.50
C HIS A 211 5.02 -15.86 -12.76
N GLN A 212 4.99 -17.00 -12.08
CA GLN A 212 3.85 -17.90 -12.07
C GLN A 212 3.35 -18.09 -10.65
N VAL A 213 2.07 -18.42 -10.57
CA VAL A 213 1.46 -18.96 -9.38
C VAL A 213 0.79 -20.27 -9.76
N GLU A 214 1.13 -21.29 -9.01
CA GLU A 214 0.49 -22.60 -9.14
C GLU A 214 -0.21 -22.97 -7.86
N GLY A 215 -1.40 -23.55 -7.98
CA GLY A 215 -2.14 -24.06 -6.84
C GLY A 215 -2.21 -25.57 -6.86
N LEU A 216 -2.26 -26.16 -5.67
CA LEU A 216 -2.46 -27.58 -5.42
C LEU A 216 -3.50 -27.74 -4.30
N ALA A 217 -4.50 -28.59 -4.52
CA ALA A 217 -5.43 -29.02 -3.48
C ALA A 217 -5.59 -30.54 -3.50
N ILE A 218 -5.18 -31.21 -2.42
CA ILE A 218 -5.30 -32.66 -2.22
C ILE A 218 -6.26 -32.95 -1.05
N GLY A 219 -7.19 -33.88 -1.28
CA GLY A 219 -8.19 -34.33 -0.32
C GLY A 219 -8.83 -35.65 -0.77
N LYS A 220 -9.65 -36.26 0.07
CA LYS A 220 -10.28 -37.55 -0.25
C LYS A 220 -11.39 -37.40 -1.30
N ASP A 221 -12.16 -36.31 -1.18
CA ASP A 221 -13.37 -36.06 -1.98
C ASP A 221 -13.21 -34.86 -2.93
N ILE A 222 -12.00 -34.64 -3.45
CA ILE A 222 -11.73 -33.57 -4.42
C ILE A 222 -11.95 -34.09 -5.84
N SER A 223 -12.70 -33.34 -6.64
CA SER A 223 -13.03 -33.68 -8.03
C SER A 223 -12.74 -32.51 -8.98
N MET A 224 -12.86 -32.78 -10.29
CA MET A 224 -12.78 -31.76 -11.34
C MET A 224 -13.84 -30.65 -11.15
N ALA A 225 -14.99 -30.97 -10.54
CA ALA A 225 -16.01 -29.98 -10.22
C ALA A 225 -15.52 -28.95 -9.19
N ASN A 226 -14.69 -29.38 -8.22
CA ASN A 226 -14.08 -28.48 -7.25
C ASN A 226 -13.04 -27.58 -7.92
N LEU A 227 -12.20 -28.12 -8.82
CA LEU A 227 -11.28 -27.31 -9.63
C LEU A 227 -12.04 -26.23 -10.40
N LYS A 228 -13.11 -26.63 -11.11
CA LYS A 228 -13.94 -25.69 -11.88
C LYS A 228 -14.47 -24.55 -11.02
N TRP A 229 -15.07 -24.90 -9.88
CA TRP A 229 -15.63 -23.90 -8.97
C TRP A 229 -14.55 -22.96 -8.42
N VAL A 230 -13.41 -23.49 -7.95
CA VAL A 230 -12.31 -22.67 -7.41
C VAL A 230 -11.80 -21.66 -8.45
N LEU A 231 -11.67 -22.07 -9.71
CA LEU A 231 -11.21 -21.17 -10.77
C LEU A 231 -12.28 -20.14 -11.16
N GLU A 232 -13.56 -20.53 -11.22
CA GLU A 232 -14.67 -19.60 -11.47
C GLU A 232 -14.74 -18.50 -10.40
N GLU A 233 -14.66 -18.88 -9.12
CA GLU A 233 -14.64 -17.93 -7.99
C GLU A 233 -13.39 -17.06 -8.01
N PHE A 234 -12.22 -17.65 -8.30
CA PHE A 234 -10.98 -16.89 -8.40
C PHE A 234 -11.09 -15.81 -9.48
N PHE A 235 -11.57 -16.14 -10.67
CA PHE A 235 -11.66 -15.16 -11.76
C PHE A 235 -12.72 -14.10 -11.49
N ALA A 236 -13.86 -14.46 -10.92
CA ALA A 236 -14.89 -13.51 -10.54
C ALA A 236 -14.35 -12.49 -9.52
N ALA A 237 -13.66 -12.97 -8.48
CA ALA A 237 -13.03 -12.11 -7.48
C ALA A 237 -11.88 -11.28 -8.06
N PHE A 238 -10.97 -11.90 -8.82
CA PHE A 238 -9.76 -11.25 -9.32
C PHE A 238 -10.06 -10.12 -10.31
N PHE A 239 -10.99 -10.33 -11.24
CA PHE A 239 -11.41 -9.30 -12.19
C PHE A 239 -12.51 -8.39 -11.66
N GLU A 240 -13.07 -8.68 -10.48
CA GLU A 240 -14.22 -7.98 -9.89
C GLU A 240 -15.44 -7.95 -10.86
N ILE A 241 -15.68 -9.08 -11.53
CA ILE A 241 -16.77 -9.27 -12.51
C ILE A 241 -17.63 -10.44 -12.06
N ASP A 242 -18.88 -10.15 -11.70
CA ASP A 242 -19.87 -11.17 -11.40
C ASP A 242 -20.21 -11.99 -12.65
N GLY A 243 -20.20 -13.32 -12.53
CA GLY A 243 -20.65 -14.22 -13.60
C GLY A 243 -19.71 -14.33 -14.79
N ILE A 244 -18.41 -14.11 -14.60
CA ILE A 244 -17.40 -14.33 -15.65
C ILE A 244 -17.52 -15.76 -16.21
N LYS A 245 -17.69 -15.87 -17.54
CA LYS A 245 -17.79 -17.18 -18.18
C LYS A 245 -16.41 -17.77 -18.41
N THR A 246 -16.25 -19.02 -17.99
CA THR A 246 -15.05 -19.82 -18.21
C THR A 246 -15.34 -20.96 -19.19
N ARG A 247 -14.33 -21.33 -19.98
CA ARG A 247 -14.39 -22.47 -20.91
C ARG A 247 -13.22 -23.40 -20.63
N PHE A 248 -13.54 -24.64 -20.25
CA PHE A 248 -12.56 -25.71 -20.02
C PHE A 248 -12.41 -26.51 -21.32
N ARG A 249 -11.21 -26.50 -21.88
CA ARG A 249 -10.85 -27.30 -23.06
C ARG A 249 -9.91 -28.41 -22.63
N ALA A 250 -10.11 -29.62 -23.14
CA ALA A 250 -9.16 -30.70 -22.92
C ALA A 250 -7.77 -30.30 -23.45
N SER A 251 -6.74 -30.52 -22.64
CA SER A 251 -5.34 -30.34 -23.00
C SER A 251 -4.54 -31.53 -22.49
N HIS A 252 -3.22 -31.44 -22.46
CA HIS A 252 -2.35 -32.48 -21.92
C HIS A 252 -1.20 -31.87 -21.11
N PHE A 253 -1.10 -32.24 -19.84
CA PHE A 253 0.07 -31.96 -19.01
C PHE A 253 0.53 -33.27 -18.34
N PRO A 254 1.81 -33.67 -18.43
CA PRO A 254 2.28 -34.97 -17.91
C PRO A 254 1.99 -35.23 -16.42
N PHE A 255 1.83 -34.16 -15.64
CA PHE A 255 1.56 -34.19 -14.20
C PHE A 255 0.07 -34.14 -13.84
N THR A 256 -0.86 -34.12 -14.81
CA THR A 256 -2.31 -34.17 -14.55
C THR A 256 -3.04 -35.12 -15.51
N GLU A 257 -4.13 -35.72 -15.04
CA GLU A 257 -5.05 -36.53 -15.85
C GLU A 257 -6.41 -36.65 -15.13
N PRO A 258 -7.53 -36.13 -15.69
CA PRO A 258 -7.62 -35.35 -16.92
C PRO A 258 -7.03 -33.94 -16.79
N SER A 259 -6.45 -33.43 -17.89
CA SER A 259 -5.95 -32.06 -18.03
C SER A 259 -6.94 -31.15 -18.75
N ALA A 260 -6.95 -29.86 -18.39
CA ALA A 260 -7.72 -28.82 -19.05
C ALA A 260 -7.01 -27.47 -19.09
N GLU A 261 -7.08 -26.80 -20.24
CA GLU A 261 -6.83 -25.36 -20.36
C GLU A 261 -8.11 -24.59 -20.07
N VAL A 262 -7.97 -23.43 -19.45
CA VAL A 262 -9.11 -22.56 -19.13
C VAL A 262 -8.97 -21.24 -19.87
N ASP A 263 -10.02 -20.93 -20.63
CA ASP A 263 -10.19 -19.66 -21.28
C ASP A 263 -11.26 -18.82 -20.55
N ILE A 264 -11.10 -17.51 -20.54
CA ILE A 264 -12.12 -16.56 -20.07
C ILE A 264 -12.75 -15.82 -21.24
N GLN A 265 -14.04 -15.49 -21.10
CA GLN A 265 -14.77 -14.71 -22.09
C GLN A 265 -14.18 -13.30 -22.21
N CYS A 266 -14.01 -12.83 -23.43
CA CYS A 266 -13.48 -11.49 -23.70
C CYS A 266 -13.96 -10.90 -25.02
N SER A 267 -13.90 -9.57 -25.14
CA SER A 267 -14.15 -8.83 -26.37
C SER A 267 -13.01 -7.86 -26.67
N TRP A 268 -12.84 -7.53 -27.95
CA TRP A 268 -11.90 -6.51 -28.41
C TRP A 268 -12.70 -5.31 -28.91
N VAL A 269 -12.57 -4.17 -28.23
CA VAL A 269 -13.25 -2.92 -28.57
C VAL A 269 -12.20 -1.82 -28.68
N ASP A 270 -12.08 -1.19 -29.85
CA ASP A 270 -11.12 -0.11 -30.12
C ASP A 270 -9.65 -0.46 -29.79
N GLY A 271 -9.28 -1.73 -29.98
CA GLY A 271 -7.93 -2.25 -29.66
C GLY A 271 -7.69 -2.51 -28.16
N GLN A 272 -8.71 -2.33 -27.30
CA GLN A 272 -8.68 -2.68 -25.90
C GLN A 272 -9.42 -4.00 -25.65
N LEU A 273 -8.80 -4.86 -24.86
CA LEU A 273 -9.40 -6.11 -24.41
C LEU A 273 -10.31 -5.85 -23.21
N ARG A 274 -11.56 -6.31 -23.28
CA ARG A 274 -12.52 -6.28 -22.18
C ARG A 274 -12.86 -7.68 -21.75
N ILE A 275 -12.63 -7.97 -20.48
CA ILE A 275 -12.92 -9.27 -19.87
C ILE A 275 -14.42 -9.35 -19.52
N GLY A 276 -15.03 -10.52 -19.69
CA GLY A 276 -16.44 -10.78 -19.36
C GLY A 276 -17.47 -10.30 -20.41
N GLU A 277 -17.02 -9.68 -21.50
CA GLU A 277 -17.87 -9.16 -22.57
C GLU A 277 -17.67 -9.92 -23.90
N GLY A 278 -18.67 -9.90 -24.78
CA GLY A 278 -18.59 -10.45 -26.15
C GLY A 278 -18.47 -11.98 -26.25
N ASP A 279 -18.10 -12.48 -27.43
CA ASP A 279 -18.11 -13.93 -27.74
C ASP A 279 -16.70 -14.53 -27.93
N GLY A 280 -15.66 -13.72 -27.69
CA GLY A 280 -14.27 -14.15 -27.77
C GLY A 280 -13.84 -14.94 -26.54
N TRP A 281 -12.74 -15.68 -26.70
CA TRP A 281 -12.14 -16.49 -25.63
C TRP A 281 -10.65 -16.27 -25.62
N MET A 282 -10.08 -16.21 -24.42
CA MET A 282 -8.66 -16.04 -24.22
C MET A 282 -8.16 -16.99 -23.15
N GLU A 283 -7.14 -17.77 -23.50
CA GLU A 283 -6.44 -18.66 -22.59
C GLU A 283 -5.76 -17.86 -21.47
N VAL A 284 -5.92 -18.33 -20.24
CA VAL A 284 -5.35 -17.70 -19.04
C VAL A 284 -4.61 -18.67 -18.13
N LEU A 285 -4.92 -19.98 -18.17
CA LEU A 285 -4.23 -20.96 -17.33
C LEU A 285 -4.32 -22.40 -17.88
N GLY A 286 -3.40 -23.23 -17.40
CA GLY A 286 -3.46 -24.70 -17.49
C GLY A 286 -3.83 -25.32 -16.13
N SER A 287 -4.56 -26.43 -16.14
CA SER A 287 -5.06 -27.09 -14.94
C SER A 287 -5.34 -28.58 -15.15
N GLY A 288 -5.66 -29.30 -14.09
CA GLY A 288 -6.13 -30.67 -14.18
C GLY A 288 -6.15 -31.40 -12.85
N MET A 289 -6.64 -32.64 -12.86
CA MET A 289 -6.54 -33.54 -11.70
C MET A 289 -5.12 -34.08 -11.59
N VAL A 290 -4.52 -34.08 -10.41
CA VAL A 290 -3.11 -34.50 -10.22
C VAL A 290 -2.94 -35.97 -10.61
N HIS A 291 -1.95 -36.24 -11.46
CA HIS A 291 -1.71 -37.59 -11.97
C HIS A 291 -1.24 -38.53 -10.83
N PRO A 292 -1.71 -39.79 -10.73
CA PRO A 292 -1.36 -40.71 -9.63
C PRO A 292 0.15 -40.89 -9.39
N LYS A 293 0.96 -40.95 -10.47
CA LYS A 293 2.43 -41.01 -10.36
C LYS A 293 3.06 -39.82 -9.64
N VAL A 294 2.46 -38.63 -9.75
CA VAL A 294 2.95 -37.41 -9.07
C VAL A 294 2.66 -37.50 -7.58
N LEU A 295 1.48 -37.99 -7.20
CA LEU A 295 1.15 -38.27 -5.80
C LEU A 295 2.11 -39.30 -5.20
N GLN A 296 2.35 -40.41 -5.91
CA GLN A 296 3.29 -41.45 -5.49
C GLN A 296 4.72 -40.90 -5.34
N ALA A 297 5.19 -40.09 -6.28
CA ALA A 297 6.52 -39.48 -6.23
C ALA A 297 6.69 -38.56 -5.00
N ALA A 298 5.62 -37.93 -4.54
CA ALA A 298 5.61 -37.10 -3.34
C ALA A 298 5.27 -37.86 -2.04
N GLY A 299 5.15 -39.19 -2.09
CA GLY A 299 4.83 -40.03 -0.92
C GLY A 299 3.35 -40.02 -0.50
N VAL A 300 2.45 -39.59 -1.39
CA VAL A 300 1.00 -39.57 -1.17
C VAL A 300 0.35 -40.76 -1.89
N ASP A 301 -0.45 -41.54 -1.16
CA ASP A 301 -1.16 -42.71 -1.71
C ASP A 301 -2.33 -42.29 -2.62
N PRO A 302 -2.28 -42.55 -3.94
CA PRO A 302 -3.34 -42.16 -4.88
C PRO A 302 -4.63 -42.98 -4.75
N ASP A 303 -4.60 -44.13 -4.09
CA ASP A 303 -5.82 -44.92 -3.82
C ASP A 303 -6.65 -44.28 -2.68
N THR A 304 -6.00 -43.49 -1.83
CA THR A 304 -6.64 -42.79 -0.69
C THR A 304 -6.88 -41.31 -0.96
N TRP A 305 -6.00 -40.66 -1.74
CA TRP A 305 -5.98 -39.22 -1.93
C TRP A 305 -6.02 -38.84 -3.41
N GLN A 306 -6.75 -37.78 -3.71
CA GLN A 306 -6.81 -37.20 -5.06
C GLN A 306 -6.81 -35.68 -4.94
N GLY A 307 -6.69 -35.00 -6.07
CA GLY A 307 -6.68 -33.55 -6.04
C GLY A 307 -6.54 -32.92 -7.39
N PHE A 308 -6.52 -31.60 -7.42
CA PHE A 308 -6.28 -30.82 -8.62
C PHE A 308 -5.09 -29.89 -8.44
N ALA A 309 -4.51 -29.51 -9.57
CA ALA A 309 -3.54 -28.44 -9.67
C ALA A 309 -3.91 -27.47 -10.80
N PHE A 310 -3.42 -26.25 -10.71
CA PHE A 310 -3.54 -25.24 -11.76
C PHE A 310 -2.29 -24.36 -11.78
N GLY A 311 -2.00 -23.72 -12.91
CA GLY A 311 -0.88 -22.80 -13.07
C GLY A 311 -1.22 -21.65 -14.00
N MET A 312 -0.92 -20.43 -13.55
CA MET A 312 -1.20 -19.20 -14.29
C MET A 312 -0.03 -18.22 -14.19
N GLY A 313 0.16 -17.43 -15.25
CA GLY A 313 1.16 -16.36 -15.30
C GLY A 313 0.67 -15.11 -14.59
N ILE A 314 1.38 -14.67 -13.55
CA ILE A 314 1.05 -13.47 -12.78
C ILE A 314 1.18 -12.23 -13.66
N ASP A 315 2.24 -12.15 -14.46
CA ASP A 315 2.51 -11.01 -15.33
C ASP A 315 1.42 -10.87 -16.40
N ARG A 316 0.94 -11.99 -16.96
CA ARG A 316 -0.19 -11.98 -17.91
C ARG A 316 -1.47 -11.52 -17.23
N LEU A 317 -1.78 -12.00 -16.03
CA LEU A 317 -2.94 -11.50 -15.28
C LEU A 317 -2.84 -10.01 -14.98
N ALA A 318 -1.65 -9.49 -14.66
CA ALA A 318 -1.42 -8.06 -14.48
C ALA A 318 -1.69 -7.27 -15.77
N MET A 319 -1.23 -7.78 -16.91
CA MET A 319 -1.52 -7.16 -18.22
C MET A 319 -3.02 -7.09 -18.51
N LEU A 320 -3.73 -8.19 -18.26
CA LEU A 320 -5.16 -8.29 -18.51
C LEU A 320 -5.98 -7.38 -17.60
N LYS A 321 -5.64 -7.35 -16.31
CA LYS A 321 -6.36 -6.57 -15.31
C LYS A 321 -6.11 -5.07 -15.42
N TYR A 322 -4.87 -4.67 -15.69
CA TYR A 322 -4.46 -3.26 -15.69
C TYR A 322 -4.21 -2.68 -17.09
N GLY A 323 -4.53 -3.43 -18.15
CA GLY A 323 -4.41 -2.96 -19.53
C GLY A 323 -2.98 -2.64 -19.95
N ILE A 324 -2.00 -3.43 -19.50
CA ILE A 324 -0.59 -3.22 -19.83
C ILE A 324 -0.29 -3.93 -21.16
N PRO A 325 0.17 -3.20 -22.20
CA PRO A 325 0.25 -3.75 -23.55
C PRO A 325 1.50 -4.59 -23.84
N ASP A 326 2.58 -4.42 -23.08
CA ASP A 326 3.88 -5.06 -23.35
C ASP A 326 4.47 -5.65 -22.06
N LEU A 327 4.78 -6.94 -22.09
CA LEU A 327 5.33 -7.69 -20.97
C LEU A 327 6.75 -7.20 -20.61
N ARG A 328 7.53 -6.76 -21.59
CA ARG A 328 8.95 -6.37 -21.37
C ARG A 328 9.08 -5.17 -20.43
N ALA A 329 8.07 -4.29 -20.45
CA ALA A 329 8.04 -3.08 -19.63
C ALA A 329 8.08 -3.37 -18.11
N PHE A 330 7.68 -4.57 -17.66
CA PHE A 330 7.82 -4.98 -16.25
C PHE A 330 9.29 -5.09 -15.81
N PHE A 331 10.22 -5.30 -16.74
CA PHE A 331 11.63 -5.59 -16.43
C PHE A 331 12.57 -4.45 -16.79
N ASP A 332 12.12 -3.49 -17.61
CA ASP A 332 12.92 -2.33 -18.06
C ASP A 332 13.25 -1.32 -16.94
N SER A 333 12.54 -1.40 -15.81
CA SER A 333 12.72 -0.50 -14.65
C SER A 333 12.51 1.00 -14.97
N ASP A 334 11.62 1.34 -15.91
CA ASP A 334 11.28 2.73 -16.24
C ASP A 334 10.46 3.38 -15.11
N LEU A 335 11.02 4.40 -14.47
CA LEU A 335 10.36 5.13 -13.39
C LEU A 335 9.05 5.82 -13.79
N ARG A 336 8.89 6.22 -15.06
CA ARG A 336 7.64 6.81 -15.56
C ARG A 336 6.54 5.76 -15.64
N TRP A 337 6.90 4.57 -16.11
CA TRP A 337 6.01 3.41 -16.16
C TRP A 337 5.62 2.98 -14.74
N LEU A 338 6.59 2.89 -13.82
CA LEU A 338 6.34 2.55 -12.41
C LEU A 338 5.51 3.61 -11.66
N ARG A 339 5.56 4.88 -12.06
CA ARG A 339 4.67 5.92 -11.50
C ARG A 339 3.26 5.88 -12.09
N HIS A 340 3.11 5.42 -13.32
CA HIS A 340 1.81 5.32 -13.98
C HIS A 340 1.04 4.06 -13.57
N TYR A 341 1.71 2.90 -13.58
CA TYR A 341 1.11 1.61 -13.26
C TYR A 341 1.37 1.15 -11.82
N GLY A 342 2.34 1.73 -11.12
CA GLY A 342 2.65 1.29 -9.76
C GLY A 342 1.61 1.74 -8.74
N PHE A 343 1.47 0.95 -7.68
CA PHE A 343 0.42 1.10 -6.69
C PHE A 343 0.91 1.82 -5.43
N SER A 344 -0.01 2.48 -4.72
CA SER A 344 0.28 2.99 -3.39
C SER A 344 0.54 1.84 -2.41
N CYS A 345 1.51 1.96 -1.52
CA CYS A 345 1.72 0.98 -0.45
C CYS A 345 0.53 0.87 0.53
N LEU A 346 -0.39 1.84 0.49
CA LEU A 346 -1.62 1.83 1.28
C LEU A 346 -2.76 1.08 0.56
N ASN A 347 -2.64 0.80 -0.73
CA ASN A 347 -3.62 0.04 -1.51
C ASN A 347 -3.37 -1.48 -1.33
N GLN A 348 -3.38 -1.94 -0.08
CA GLN A 348 -3.26 -3.37 0.19
C GLN A 348 -4.51 -4.11 -0.30
N PRO A 349 -4.35 -5.15 -1.13
CA PRO A 349 -5.48 -5.86 -1.68
C PRO A 349 -6.18 -6.65 -0.57
N THR A 350 -7.46 -6.39 -0.39
CA THR A 350 -8.31 -7.15 0.54
C THR A 350 -9.67 -7.36 -0.10
N LEU A 351 -10.25 -8.54 0.07
CA LEU A 351 -11.58 -8.84 -0.50
C LEU A 351 -12.67 -7.88 -0.01
N HIS A 352 -12.55 -7.35 1.22
CA HIS A 352 -13.52 -6.39 1.75
C HIS A 352 -13.27 -4.94 1.31
N GLY A 353 -12.00 -4.55 1.10
CA GLY A 353 -11.62 -3.19 0.73
C GLY A 353 -11.67 -2.90 -0.78
N GLY A 354 -11.86 -3.94 -1.60
CA GLY A 354 -11.66 -3.94 -3.04
C GLY A 354 -10.25 -4.43 -3.39
N LEU A 355 -10.14 -5.19 -4.48
CA LEU A 355 -8.87 -5.72 -4.98
C LEU A 355 -8.21 -4.76 -5.97
N SER A 356 -9.00 -3.99 -6.72
CA SER A 356 -8.49 -2.97 -7.65
C SER A 356 -8.76 -1.57 -7.11
N ARG A 357 -7.71 -0.80 -6.82
CA ARG A 357 -7.81 0.63 -6.47
C ARG A 357 -6.72 1.47 -7.10
#